data_AF-A0A819TC15-F1
#
_entry.id   AF-A0A819TC15-F1
#
_cell.length_a   1.000
_cell.length_b   1.000
_cell.length_c   1.000
_cell.angle_alpha   90.00
_cell.angle_beta   90.00
_cell.angle_gamma   90.00
#
_symmetry.space_group_name_H-M   'P 1'
#
loop_
_entity.id
_entity.type
_entity.pdbx_description
1 polymer ?
#
loop_
_entity_poly.entity_id
_entity_poly.type
_entity_poly.pdbx_seq_one_letter_code
_entity_poly.pdbx_strand_id
1 'polypeptide(L)'
;MDGAGSITFWGYSPSLCLTKYIDKQSEELPIRLLLIGNGDIRHIFHTLALTTSPIHIYILESQLEIYARHLLFLQLIFTSINQIGLQEKCEHYLELFANLHINTHTEQYLKEAATQLIQHITNINGEFQFASNITIDTTLLKYKEKDFLEGIFQFWRASSTKQPFPAELAWDGRVRQYL
;
A
#
# COMPACT_ATOMS: atom_id res chain seq x y z
N MET A 1 5.34 23.71 13.58
CA MET A 1 5.31 22.55 12.67
C MET A 1 5.70 21.36 13.53
N ASP A 2 4.73 20.53 13.90
CA ASP A 2 4.98 19.39 14.78
C ASP A 2 5.87 18.38 14.06
N GLY A 3 7.14 18.41 14.43
CA GLY A 3 8.19 17.54 13.93
C GLY A 3 8.04 16.15 14.53
N ALA A 4 7.42 15.25 13.76
CA ALA A 4 7.69 13.83 13.65
C ALA A 4 6.43 13.18 13.04
N GLY A 5 6.49 12.83 11.76
CA GLY A 5 5.58 11.80 11.27
C GLY A 5 5.94 10.52 12.00
N SER A 6 5.16 10.12 13.02
CA SER A 6 5.31 8.86 13.76
C SER A 6 4.81 7.68 12.94
N ILE A 7 5.09 7.66 11.63
CA ILE A 7 4.76 6.52 10.79
C ILE A 7 5.75 5.44 11.17
N THR A 8 5.32 4.49 11.99
CA THR A 8 6.05 3.26 12.29
C THR A 8 6.11 2.42 11.01
N PHE A 9 6.99 2.81 10.10
CA PHE A 9 7.11 2.24 8.75
C PHE A 9 7.77 0.85 8.78
N TRP A 10 8.34 0.46 9.92
CA TRP A 10 9.10 -0.77 10.10
C TRP A 10 8.68 -1.45 11.39
N GLY A 11 7.89 -2.51 11.31
CA GLY A 11 7.75 -3.39 12.46
C GLY A 11 8.99 -4.27 12.58
N TYR A 12 9.65 -4.30 13.73
CA TYR A 12 10.81 -5.16 13.98
C TYR A 12 10.45 -6.64 14.21
N SER A 13 9.33 -7.10 13.63
CA SER A 13 8.79 -8.44 13.85
C SER A 13 8.61 -9.18 12.53
N PRO A 14 8.72 -10.51 12.54
CA PRO A 14 8.39 -11.32 11.37
C PRO A 14 6.93 -11.10 10.94
N SER A 15 6.65 -11.33 9.66
CA SER A 15 5.28 -11.35 9.16
C SER A 15 4.52 -12.52 9.77
N LEU A 16 3.24 -12.30 10.05
CA LEU A 16 2.36 -13.29 10.68
C LEU A 16 1.18 -13.55 9.74
N CYS A 17 0.78 -14.82 9.61
CA CYS A 17 -0.50 -15.18 9.02
C CYS A 17 -1.57 -15.08 10.10
N LEU A 18 -2.39 -14.03 10.03
CA LEU A 18 -3.29 -13.62 11.12
C LEU A 18 -4.40 -14.63 11.38
N THR A 19 -4.86 -15.34 10.34
CA THR A 19 -5.89 -16.38 10.47
C THR A 19 -5.44 -17.60 11.26
N LYS A 20 -4.13 -17.82 11.44
CA LYS A 20 -3.62 -18.90 12.32
C LYS A 20 -3.88 -18.65 13.80
N TYR A 21 -4.17 -17.41 14.18
CA TYR A 21 -4.40 -17.01 15.57
C TYR A 21 -5.88 -16.89 15.93
N ILE A 22 -6.77 -17.17 14.98
CA ILE A 22 -8.21 -17.18 15.20
C ILE A 22 -8.60 -18.58 15.63
N ASP A 23 -9.46 -18.64 16.66
CA ASP A 23 -10.00 -19.92 17.10
C ASP A 23 -10.85 -20.54 15.99
N LYS A 24 -10.47 -21.75 15.57
CA LYS A 24 -11.15 -22.49 14.50
C LYS A 24 -12.56 -22.93 14.90
N GLN A 25 -12.94 -22.77 16.17
CA GLN A 25 -14.30 -23.05 16.65
C GLN A 25 -15.31 -21.98 16.22
N SER A 26 -14.88 -20.80 15.79
CA SER A 26 -15.76 -19.82 15.16
C SER A 26 -16.01 -20.21 13.69
N GLU A 27 -17.11 -20.91 13.43
CA GLU A 27 -17.56 -21.30 12.08
C GLU A 27 -18.07 -20.13 11.21
N GLU A 28 -18.02 -18.88 11.71
CA GLU A 28 -18.50 -17.72 10.95
C GLU A 28 -17.53 -17.33 9.83
N LEU A 29 -17.89 -17.69 8.59
CA LEU A 29 -17.26 -17.21 7.38
C LEU A 29 -18.04 -16.01 6.79
N PRO A 30 -17.36 -15.05 6.12
CA PRO A 30 -15.90 -14.94 5.97
C PRO A 30 -15.23 -14.56 7.29
N ILE A 31 -13.97 -14.96 7.46
CA ILE A 31 -13.16 -14.56 8.60
C ILE A 31 -12.94 -13.05 8.53
N ARG A 32 -13.33 -12.32 9.58
CA ARG A 32 -13.20 -10.85 9.64
C ARG A 32 -12.00 -10.45 10.49
N LEU A 33 -11.08 -9.71 9.88
CA LEU A 33 -9.87 -9.20 10.51
C LEU A 33 -9.91 -7.67 10.53
N LEU A 34 -9.63 -7.04 11.68
CA LEU A 34 -9.43 -5.59 11.78
C LEU A 34 -7.98 -5.31 12.13
N LEU A 35 -7.28 -4.58 11.26
CA LEU A 35 -5.89 -4.16 11.46
C LEU A 35 -5.87 -2.68 11.78
N ILE A 36 -5.29 -2.31 12.92
CA ILE A 36 -5.19 -0.93 13.38
C ILE A 36 -3.71 -0.55 13.47
N GLY A 37 -3.30 0.50 12.77
CA GLY A 37 -1.93 1.01 12.81
C GLY A 37 -0.89 -0.03 12.36
N ASN A 38 -1.25 -0.89 11.41
CA ASN A 38 -0.40 -1.98 10.96
C ASN A 38 0.83 -1.45 10.21
N GLY A 39 0.70 -0.30 9.53
CA GLY A 39 1.80 0.49 8.99
C GLY A 39 2.52 -0.14 7.79
N ASP A 40 2.50 -1.46 7.62
CA ASP A 40 3.13 -2.21 6.54
C ASP A 40 2.29 -3.41 6.08
N ILE A 41 2.37 -3.77 4.79
CA ILE A 41 1.51 -4.76 4.16
C ILE A 41 1.88 -6.23 4.46
N ARG A 42 3.05 -6.53 5.03
CA ARG A 42 3.56 -7.91 5.14
C ARG A 42 2.60 -8.91 5.80
N HIS A 43 1.81 -8.48 6.79
CA HIS A 43 0.85 -9.34 7.48
C HIS A 43 -0.32 -9.69 6.56
N ILE A 44 -0.75 -8.73 5.74
CA ILE A 44 -1.78 -8.92 4.71
C ILE A 44 -1.25 -9.92 3.67
N PHE A 45 -0.03 -9.72 3.16
CA PHE A 45 0.58 -10.63 2.20
C PHE A 45 0.71 -12.06 2.72
N HIS A 46 1.28 -12.23 3.91
CA HIS A 46 1.44 -13.55 4.52
C HIS A 46 0.08 -14.22 4.78
N THR A 47 -0.92 -13.44 5.21
CA THR A 47 -2.28 -13.96 5.43
C THR A 47 -2.95 -14.38 4.11
N LEU A 48 -2.88 -13.54 3.07
CA LEU A 48 -3.43 -13.86 1.74
C LEU A 48 -2.76 -15.10 1.12
N ALA A 49 -1.46 -15.27 1.31
CA ALA A 49 -0.72 -16.40 0.74
C ALA A 49 -1.07 -17.75 1.38
N LEU A 50 -1.48 -17.77 2.66
CA LEU A 50 -1.68 -19.01 3.42
C LEU A 50 -3.14 -19.31 3.79
N THR A 51 -4.06 -18.37 3.59
CA THR A 51 -5.46 -18.56 3.96
C THR A 51 -6.28 -19.08 2.79
N THR A 52 -6.98 -20.19 3.00
CA THR A 52 -7.87 -20.80 2.00
C THR A 52 -9.34 -20.40 2.19
N SER A 53 -9.73 -20.03 3.40
CA SER A 53 -11.09 -19.57 3.71
C SER A 53 -11.33 -18.14 3.21
N PRO A 54 -12.58 -17.77 2.87
CA PRO A 54 -12.93 -16.38 2.57
C PRO A 54 -12.59 -15.47 3.75
N ILE A 55 -11.92 -14.34 3.49
CA ILE A 55 -11.53 -13.37 4.51
C ILE A 55 -11.92 -11.95 4.11
N HIS A 56 -12.33 -11.15 5.09
CA HIS A 56 -12.49 -9.71 4.97
C HIS A 56 -11.48 -9.02 5.91
N ILE A 57 -10.60 -8.20 5.34
CA ILE A 57 -9.60 -7.45 6.09
C ILE A 57 -10.00 -5.97 6.09
N TYR A 58 -10.33 -5.45 7.27
CA TYR A 58 -10.56 -4.03 7.51
C TYR A 58 -9.25 -3.40 7.97
N ILE A 59 -8.91 -2.24 7.39
CA ILE A 59 -7.66 -1.53 7.66
C ILE A 59 -8.00 -0.15 8.20
N LEU A 60 -7.46 0.17 9.38
CA LEU A 60 -7.55 1.47 10.01
C LEU A 60 -6.14 2.01 10.25
N GLU A 61 -5.73 2.94 9.42
CA GLU A 61 -4.45 3.65 9.51
C GLU A 61 -4.68 5.13 9.77
N SER A 62 -3.71 5.75 10.45
CA SER A 62 -3.73 7.18 10.79
C SER A 62 -3.32 8.10 9.63
N GLN A 63 -2.69 7.56 8.58
CA GLN A 63 -2.18 8.32 7.44
C GLN A 63 -2.61 7.69 6.11
N LEU A 64 -3.08 8.52 5.17
CA LEU A 64 -3.59 8.08 3.87
C LEU A 64 -2.50 7.50 2.97
N GLU A 65 -1.26 7.95 3.15
CA GLU A 65 -0.05 7.46 2.48
C GLU A 65 0.16 5.96 2.72
N ILE A 66 -0.26 5.44 3.87
CA ILE A 66 -0.15 4.00 4.19
C ILE A 66 -1.15 3.21 3.34
N TYR A 67 -2.39 3.68 3.20
CA TYR A 67 -3.38 3.05 2.32
C TYR A 67 -2.91 3.08 0.86
N ALA A 68 -2.43 4.24 0.38
CA ALA A 68 -1.89 4.39 -0.97
C ALA A 68 -0.78 3.38 -1.25
N ARG A 69 0.15 3.21 -0.30
CA ARG A 69 1.25 2.23 -0.42
C ARG A 69 0.76 0.79 -0.36
N HIS A 70 -0.23 0.46 0.48
CA HIS A 70 -0.85 -0.86 0.48
C HIS A 70 -1.48 -1.17 -0.89
N LEU A 71 -2.22 -0.22 -1.47
CA LEU A 71 -2.83 -0.38 -2.79
C LEU A 71 -1.78 -0.58 -3.90
N LEU A 72 -0.68 0.17 -3.86
CA LEU A 72 0.45 0.00 -4.78
C LEU A 72 1.06 -1.41 -4.70
N PHE A 73 1.28 -1.92 -3.48
CA PHE A 73 1.84 -3.24 -3.30
C PHE A 73 0.87 -4.36 -3.69
N LEU A 74 -0.43 -4.20 -3.42
CA LEU A 74 -1.46 -5.10 -3.92
C LEU A 74 -1.49 -5.11 -5.46
N GLN A 75 -1.41 -3.94 -6.10
CA GLN A 75 -1.30 -3.82 -7.56
C GLN A 75 -0.13 -4.65 -8.08
N LEU A 76 1.05 -4.51 -7.47
CA LEU A 76 2.27 -5.20 -7.88
C LEU A 76 2.13 -6.72 -7.79
N ILE A 77 1.66 -7.24 -6.65
CA ILE A 77 1.59 -8.69 -6.45
C ILE A 77 0.52 -9.35 -7.33
N PHE A 78 -0.61 -8.67 -7.57
CA PHE A 78 -1.73 -9.17 -8.39
C PHE A 78 -1.61 -8.89 -9.88
N THR A 79 -0.62 -8.08 -10.30
CA THR A 79 -0.28 -7.96 -11.72
C THR A 79 0.02 -9.34 -12.31
N SER A 80 -0.42 -9.63 -13.53
CA SER A 80 -0.24 -10.96 -14.12
C SER A 80 1.25 -11.30 -14.29
N ILE A 81 1.62 -12.57 -14.08
CA ILE A 81 3.01 -13.02 -14.31
C ILE A 81 3.45 -12.93 -15.78
N ASN A 82 2.47 -12.85 -16.70
CA ASN A 82 2.73 -12.61 -18.12
C ASN A 82 3.09 -11.15 -18.41
N GLN A 83 2.79 -10.23 -17.50
CA GLN A 83 3.11 -8.81 -17.61
C GLN A 83 4.39 -8.46 -16.87
N ILE A 84 4.52 -8.93 -15.63
CA ILE A 84 5.70 -8.69 -14.77
C ILE A 84 6.12 -10.01 -14.14
N GLY A 85 7.36 -10.43 -14.39
CA GLY A 85 7.90 -11.69 -13.86
C GLY A 85 8.05 -11.66 -12.34
N LEU A 86 8.16 -12.84 -11.70
CA LEU A 86 8.31 -12.90 -10.23
C LEU A 86 9.57 -12.17 -9.73
N GLN A 87 10.69 -12.33 -10.44
CA GLN A 87 11.93 -11.65 -10.08
C GLN A 87 11.78 -10.12 -10.14
N GLU A 88 11.23 -9.63 -11.25
CA GLU A 88 10.97 -8.21 -11.48
C GLU A 88 10.01 -7.62 -10.45
N LYS A 89 8.96 -8.37 -10.05
CA LYS A 89 8.10 -7.98 -8.92
C LYS A 89 8.88 -7.82 -7.61
N CYS A 90 9.80 -8.73 -7.31
CA CYS A 90 10.63 -8.63 -6.12
C CYS A 90 11.55 -7.40 -6.17
N GLU A 91 12.14 -7.11 -7.33
CA GLU A 91 12.99 -5.94 -7.56
C GLU A 91 12.20 -4.64 -7.36
N HIS A 92 11.04 -4.50 -8.00
CA HIS A 92 10.13 -3.38 -7.80
C HIS A 92 9.68 -3.25 -6.34
N TYR A 93 9.32 -4.36 -5.69
CA TYR A 93 8.89 -4.35 -4.30
C TYR A 93 10.00 -3.80 -3.40
N LEU A 94 11.24 -4.28 -3.53
CA LEU A 94 12.36 -3.84 -2.70
C LEU A 94 12.69 -2.36 -2.92
N GLU A 95 12.68 -1.89 -4.17
CA GLU A 95 12.92 -0.48 -4.47
C GLU A 95 11.82 0.42 -3.92
N LEU A 96 10.55 0.10 -4.18
CA LEU A 96 9.41 0.88 -3.70
C LEU A 96 9.26 0.83 -2.17
N PHE A 97 9.68 -0.26 -1.55
CA PHE A 97 9.56 -0.45 -0.11
C PHE A 97 10.61 0.33 0.68
N ALA A 98 11.88 0.33 0.25
CA ALA A 98 12.98 0.76 1.10
C ALA A 98 13.80 1.95 0.56
N ASN A 99 13.58 2.40 -0.67
CA ASN A 99 14.43 3.41 -1.28
C ASN A 99 13.76 4.77 -1.46
N LEU A 100 14.54 5.82 -1.21
CA LEU A 100 14.15 7.21 -1.48
C LEU A 100 14.27 7.55 -2.97
N HIS A 101 15.25 6.94 -3.64
CA HIS A 101 15.47 7.04 -5.07
C HIS A 101 15.27 5.66 -5.69
N ILE A 102 14.40 5.59 -6.69
CA ILE A 102 14.12 4.38 -7.46
C ILE A 102 14.75 4.52 -8.84
N ASN A 103 15.04 3.39 -9.48
CA ASN A 103 15.58 3.41 -10.83
C ASN A 103 14.50 3.79 -11.87
N THR A 104 14.89 4.07 -13.11
CA THR A 104 13.96 4.48 -14.17
C THR A 104 12.94 3.41 -14.54
N HIS A 105 13.30 2.13 -14.40
CA HIS A 105 12.41 1.00 -14.65
C HIS A 105 11.28 0.93 -13.60
N THR A 106 11.61 1.02 -12.32
CA THR A 106 10.64 1.10 -11.22
C THR A 106 9.84 2.40 -11.25
N GLU A 107 10.45 3.52 -11.65
CA GLU A 107 9.72 4.78 -11.84
C GLU A 107 8.64 4.64 -12.93
N GLN A 108 8.95 3.96 -14.03
CA GLN A 108 7.98 3.72 -15.09
C GLN A 108 6.82 2.85 -14.60
N TYR A 109 7.12 1.75 -13.91
CA TYR A 109 6.11 0.91 -13.27
C TYR A 109 5.22 1.72 -12.30
N LEU A 110 5.82 2.54 -11.44
CA LEU A 110 5.10 3.36 -10.46
C LEU A 110 4.12 4.31 -11.15
N LYS A 111 4.50 4.94 -12.26
CA LYS A 111 3.63 5.84 -13.03
C LYS A 111 2.44 5.10 -13.63
N GLU A 112 2.66 3.89 -14.14
CA GLU A 112 1.60 3.04 -14.71
C GLU A 112 0.63 2.57 -13.61
N ALA A 113 1.17 2.06 -12.51
CA ALA A 113 0.38 1.64 -11.35
C ALA A 113 -0.43 2.81 -10.77
N ALA A 114 0.18 3.98 -10.59
CA ALA A 114 -0.51 5.17 -10.10
C ALA A 114 -1.64 5.61 -11.05
N THR A 115 -1.45 5.50 -12.36
CA THR A 115 -2.51 5.80 -13.35
C THR A 115 -3.72 4.88 -13.17
N GLN A 116 -3.50 3.58 -12.97
CA GLN A 116 -4.57 2.62 -12.74
C GLN A 116 -5.26 2.87 -11.39
N LEU A 117 -4.49 3.13 -10.33
CA LEU A 117 -5.03 3.43 -9.00
C LEU A 117 -5.88 4.71 -8.97
N ILE A 118 -5.55 5.74 -9.75
CA ILE A 118 -6.40 6.94 -9.94
C ILE A 118 -7.76 6.54 -10.50
N GLN A 119 -7.79 5.70 -11.55
CA GLN A 119 -9.05 5.25 -12.15
C GLN A 119 -9.89 4.44 -11.15
N HIS A 120 -9.24 3.64 -10.32
CA HIS A 120 -9.91 2.84 -9.31
C HIS A 120 -10.49 3.68 -8.17
N ILE A 121 -9.70 4.60 -7.59
CA ILE A 121 -10.14 5.37 -6.41
C ILE A 121 -11.21 6.40 -6.73
N THR A 122 -11.24 6.88 -7.98
CA THR A 122 -12.26 7.81 -8.49
C THR A 122 -13.53 7.11 -8.98
N ASN A 123 -13.59 5.78 -8.91
CA ASN A 123 -14.78 5.02 -9.26
C ASN A 123 -15.93 5.32 -8.27
N ILE A 124 -17.10 5.65 -8.82
CA ILE A 124 -18.31 6.08 -8.09
C ILE A 124 -18.78 5.02 -7.09
N ASN A 125 -18.66 3.73 -7.43
CA ASN A 125 -19.18 2.65 -6.61
C ASN A 125 -18.36 2.41 -5.34
N GLY A 126 -17.13 2.93 -5.27
CA GLY A 126 -16.22 2.70 -4.15
C GLY A 126 -15.62 1.31 -4.06
N GLU A 127 -16.07 0.35 -4.87
CA GLU A 127 -15.53 -1.00 -4.95
C GLU A 127 -14.86 -1.25 -6.31
N PHE A 128 -13.74 -1.96 -6.30
CA PHE A 128 -13.05 -2.37 -7.51
C PHE A 128 -12.28 -3.66 -7.33
N GLN A 129 -12.21 -4.44 -8.42
CA GLN A 129 -11.58 -5.74 -8.45
C GLN A 129 -10.11 -5.62 -8.87
N PHE A 130 -9.20 -6.11 -8.03
CA PHE A 130 -7.76 -6.20 -8.34
C PHE A 130 -7.39 -7.53 -9.01
N ALA A 131 -8.02 -8.62 -8.57
CA ALA A 131 -7.82 -9.96 -9.09
C ALA A 131 -9.13 -10.76 -9.04
N SER A 132 -9.17 -11.92 -9.67
CA SER A 132 -10.39 -12.76 -9.76
C SER A 132 -11.06 -13.03 -8.41
N ASN A 133 -10.28 -13.09 -7.33
CA ASN A 133 -10.74 -13.36 -5.97
C ASN A 133 -10.45 -12.23 -4.97
N ILE A 134 -10.11 -11.02 -5.44
CA ILE A 134 -9.77 -9.89 -4.56
C ILE A 134 -10.45 -8.62 -5.00
N THR A 135 -11.27 -8.10 -4.10
CA THR A 135 -11.98 -6.84 -4.22
C THR A 135 -11.49 -5.89 -3.15
N ILE A 136 -11.29 -4.64 -3.52
CA ILE A 136 -11.02 -3.55 -2.60
C ILE A 136 -12.28 -2.71 -2.48
N ASP A 137 -12.69 -2.50 -1.24
CA ASP A 137 -13.82 -1.66 -0.85
C ASP A 137 -13.28 -0.38 -0.18
N THR A 138 -13.64 0.77 -0.76
CA THR A 138 -13.31 2.11 -0.30
C THR A 138 -14.55 2.92 0.07
N THR A 139 -15.71 2.27 0.21
CA THR A 139 -16.99 2.94 0.57
C THR A 139 -16.94 3.60 1.94
N LEU A 140 -16.11 3.09 2.86
CA LEU A 140 -15.88 3.67 4.19
C LEU A 140 -14.97 4.91 4.18
N LEU A 141 -14.25 5.18 3.08
CA LEU A 141 -13.45 6.40 2.94
C LEU A 141 -14.36 7.58 2.55
N LYS A 142 -14.15 8.71 3.23
CA LYS A 142 -14.80 9.99 2.89
C LYS A 142 -14.29 10.49 1.54
N TYR A 143 -15.10 11.28 0.84
CA TYR A 143 -14.71 11.88 -0.44
C TYR A 143 -13.37 12.64 -0.37
N LYS A 144 -13.16 13.45 0.68
CA LYS A 144 -11.89 14.16 0.89
C LYS A 144 -10.68 13.22 1.03
N GLU A 145 -10.87 12.03 1.60
CA GLU A 145 -9.80 11.03 1.74
C GLU A 145 -9.49 10.38 0.39
N LYS A 146 -10.51 10.14 -0.44
CA LYS A 146 -10.34 9.67 -1.82
C LYS A 146 -9.63 10.71 -2.70
N ASP A 147 -10.01 11.99 -2.60
CA ASP A 147 -9.34 13.08 -3.30
C ASP A 147 -7.86 13.19 -2.90
N PHE A 148 -7.56 13.00 -1.61
CA PHE A 148 -6.19 13.00 -1.12
C PHE A 148 -5.39 11.80 -1.66
N LEU A 149 -5.97 10.59 -1.66
CA LEU A 149 -5.35 9.42 -2.29
C LEU A 149 -5.08 9.64 -3.78
N GLU A 150 -6.05 10.23 -4.51
CA GLU A 150 -5.85 10.62 -5.90
C GLU A 150 -4.66 11.57 -6.05
N GLY A 151 -4.56 12.58 -5.18
CA GLY A 151 -3.44 13.52 -5.14
C GLY A 151 -2.08 12.82 -4.95
N ILE A 152 -1.98 11.82 -4.07
CA ILE A 152 -0.77 11.01 -3.89
C ILE A 152 -0.41 10.29 -5.20
N PHE A 153 -1.39 9.65 -5.84
CA PHE A 153 -1.14 8.94 -7.08
C PHE A 153 -0.77 9.87 -8.24
N GLN A 154 -1.38 11.07 -8.32
CA GLN A 154 -1.00 12.08 -9.28
C GLN A 154 0.45 12.55 -9.07
N PHE A 155 0.87 12.69 -7.81
CA PHE A 155 2.25 12.99 -7.46
C PHE A 155 3.21 11.86 -7.89
N TRP A 156 2.89 10.60 -7.64
CA TRP A 156 3.70 9.45 -8.10
C TRP A 156 3.76 9.34 -9.62
N ARG A 157 2.68 9.70 -10.32
CA ARG A 157 2.63 9.72 -11.78
C ARG A 157 3.44 10.88 -12.38
N ALA A 158 3.66 11.96 -11.63
CA ALA A 158 4.41 13.11 -12.11
C ALA A 158 5.86 12.70 -12.44
N SER A 159 6.46 13.36 -13.43
CA SER A 159 7.85 13.09 -13.79
C SER A 159 8.78 13.62 -12.70
N SER A 160 9.63 12.75 -12.14
CA SER A 160 10.65 13.12 -11.16
C SER A 160 11.54 14.29 -11.63
N THR A 161 11.77 14.39 -12.95
CA THR A 161 12.53 15.48 -13.56
C THR A 161 11.79 16.83 -13.61
N LYS A 162 10.45 16.82 -13.62
CA LYS A 162 9.63 18.04 -13.67
C LYS A 162 9.20 18.51 -12.28
N GLN A 163 9.02 17.57 -11.36
CA GLN A 163 8.67 17.83 -9.97
C GLN A 163 9.49 16.91 -9.05
N PRO A 164 10.79 17.19 -8.87
CA PRO A 164 11.62 16.39 -8.00
C PRO A 164 11.16 16.55 -6.55
N PHE A 165 10.94 15.43 -5.86
CA PHE A 165 10.74 15.46 -4.41
C PHE A 165 12.05 15.92 -3.75
N PRO A 166 12.05 17.01 -2.94
CA PRO A 166 13.26 17.55 -2.33
C PRO A 166 13.70 16.71 -1.12
N ALA A 167 14.05 15.45 -1.39
CA ALA A 167 14.27 14.43 -0.39
C ALA A 167 15.41 14.78 0.57
N GLU A 168 16.50 15.34 0.04
CA GLU A 168 17.65 15.81 0.81
C GLU A 168 17.28 16.97 1.74
N LEU A 169 16.49 17.94 1.27
CA LEU A 169 16.03 19.06 2.10
C LEU A 169 15.08 18.59 3.19
N ALA A 170 14.20 17.62 2.88
CA ALA A 170 13.30 17.02 3.87
C ALA A 170 14.09 16.25 4.94
N TRP A 171 15.11 15.51 4.53
CA TRP A 171 16.02 14.81 5.45
C TRP A 171 16.81 15.79 6.33
N ASP A 172 17.44 16.80 5.72
CA ASP A 172 18.24 17.82 6.42
C ASP A 172 17.37 18.60 7.42
N GLY A 173 16.19 19.05 7.00
CA GLY A 173 15.22 19.71 7.87
C GLY A 173 14.80 18.83 9.04
N ARG A 174 14.63 17.52 8.83
CA ARG A 174 14.34 16.57 9.90
C ARG A 174 15.50 16.41 10.87
N VAL A 175 16.72 16.22 10.39
CA VAL A 175 17.91 16.01 11.27
C VAL A 175 18.19 17.26 12.11
N ARG A 176 18.07 18.46 11.53
CA ARG A 176 18.33 19.72 12.22
C ARG A 176 17.32 20.07 13.31
N GLN A 177 16.13 19.46 13.32
CA GLN A 177 15.19 19.59 14.43
C GLN A 177 15.66 18.85 15.70
N TYR A 178 16.68 17.99 15.59
CA TYR A 178 17.25 17.24 16.71
C TYR A 178 18.64 17.75 17.15
N LEU A 179 19.16 18.82 16.52
CA LEU A 179 20.39 19.50 16.91
C LEU A 179 20.07 20.80 17.64
#